data_AF-A0A959SYQ1-F1
#
_entry.id   AF-A0A959SYQ1-F1
#
_cell.length_a   1.000
_cell.length_b   1.000
_cell.length_c   1.000
_cell.angle_alpha   90.00
_cell.angle_beta   90.00
_cell.angle_gamma   90.00
#
_symmetry.space_group_name_H-M   'P 1'
#
loop_
_entity.id
_entity.type
_entity.pdbx_description
1 polymer ?
#
loop_
_entity_poly.entity_id
_entity_poly.type
_entity_poly.pdbx_seq_one_letter_code
_entity_poly.pdbx_strand_id
1 'polypeptide(L)' 'KEFTRGKDYVDFAPDRVAMQDATAQMALLQFDTTGRQKVAVPSTVHCDHLIQAKIGAKKDLELAIETNREVYDFLS' A
#
# COMPACT_ATOMS: atom_id res chain seq x y z
N LYS A 1 -30.62 13.55 0.08
CA LYS A 1 -30.91 13.09 -1.30
C LYS A 1 -30.71 11.58 -1.30
N GLU A 2 -31.68 10.80 -1.75
CA GLU A 2 -31.46 9.36 -1.92
C GLU A 2 -30.57 9.13 -3.16
N PHE A 3 -29.59 8.24 -3.05
CA PHE A 3 -28.67 7.91 -4.13
C PHE A 3 -29.22 6.77 -4.97
N THR A 4 -29.13 6.92 -6.29
CA THR A 4 -29.59 5.92 -7.26
C THR A 4 -28.45 4.97 -7.62
N ARG A 5 -28.64 3.68 -7.34
CA ARG A 5 -27.65 2.63 -7.63
C ARG A 5 -27.25 2.62 -9.09
N GLY A 6 -25.94 2.61 -9.35
CA GLY A 6 -25.37 2.53 -10.70
C GLY A 6 -25.53 3.81 -11.56
N LYS A 7 -26.00 4.92 -10.97
CA LYS A 7 -26.14 6.20 -11.67
C LYS A 7 -25.44 7.34 -10.94
N ASP A 8 -25.68 7.46 -9.64
CA ASP A 8 -25.12 8.56 -8.87
C ASP A 8 -23.68 8.24 -8.43
N TYR A 9 -22.77 9.18 -8.65
CA TYR A 9 -21.46 9.19 -7.99
C TYR A 9 -21.64 9.78 -6.58
N VAL A 10 -21.01 9.16 -5.59
CA VAL A 10 -21.15 9.54 -4.19
C VAL A 10 -19.78 9.74 -3.58
N ASP A 11 -19.56 10.92 -3.02
CA ASP A 11 -18.34 11.28 -2.31
C ASP A 11 -18.38 10.73 -0.88
N PHE A 12 -18.06 9.45 -0.75
CA PHE A 12 -17.89 8.84 0.57
C PHE A 12 -16.61 9.34 1.24
N ALA A 13 -16.61 9.32 2.57
CA ALA A 13 -15.43 9.59 3.40
C ALA A 13 -14.96 8.28 4.05
N PRO A 14 -14.03 7.53 3.43
CA PRO A 14 -13.53 6.28 4.00
C PRO A 14 -12.84 6.51 5.35
N ASP A 15 -13.04 5.61 6.32
CA ASP A 15 -12.47 5.74 7.66
C ASP A 15 -10.97 5.38 7.73
N ARG A 16 -10.46 4.62 6.77
CA ARG A 16 -9.06 4.19 6.68
C ARG A 16 -8.67 3.72 5.28
N VAL A 17 -7.37 3.64 5.04
CA VAL A 17 -6.78 3.08 3.81
C VAL A 17 -5.82 1.94 4.15
N ALA A 18 -5.86 0.86 3.38
CA ALA A 18 -4.87 -0.20 3.43
C ALA A 18 -4.28 -0.42 2.04
N MET A 19 -2.97 -0.57 1.97
CA MET A 19 -2.22 -0.84 0.75
C MET A 19 -1.34 -2.07 0.95
N GLN A 20 -1.00 -2.71 -0.16
CA GLN A 20 0.00 -3.79 -0.20
C GLN A 20 1.25 -3.27 -0.91
N ASP A 21 2.42 -3.83 -0.61
CA ASP A 21 3.74 -3.38 -1.08
C ASP A 21 3.87 -3.21 -2.60
N ALA A 22 3.25 -4.07 -3.40
CA ALA A 22 3.27 -3.95 -4.86
C ALA A 22 2.48 -2.74 -5.41
N THR A 23 1.47 -2.23 -4.70
CA THR A 23 0.73 -1.01 -5.09
C THR A 23 1.03 0.21 -4.23
N ALA A 24 1.52 0.01 -3.01
CA ALA A 24 1.86 1.07 -2.06
C ALA A 24 2.98 1.96 -2.60
N GLN A 25 3.95 1.39 -3.30
CA GLN A 25 5.07 2.13 -3.88
C GLN A 25 4.59 3.31 -4.74
N MET A 26 3.76 3.03 -5.75
CA MET A 26 3.28 4.07 -6.65
C MET A 26 2.26 4.99 -5.99
N ALA A 27 1.43 4.47 -5.08
CA ALA A 27 0.48 5.27 -4.32
C ALA A 27 1.19 6.31 -3.44
N LEU A 28 2.28 5.93 -2.77
CA LEU A 28 3.07 6.83 -1.94
C LEU A 28 3.88 7.83 -2.78
N LEU A 29 4.47 7.40 -3.90
CA LEU A 29 5.13 8.34 -4.83
C LEU A 29 4.16 9.42 -5.32
N GLN A 30 2.94 9.03 -5.70
CA GLN A 30 1.90 10.00 -6.08
C GLN A 30 1.51 10.88 -4.89
N PHE A 31 1.38 10.32 -3.69
CA PHE A 31 1.09 11.07 -2.47
C PHE A 31 2.17 12.13 -2.17
N ASP A 32 3.45 11.79 -2.32
CA ASP A 32 4.57 12.71 -2.11
C ASP A 32 4.49 13.92 -3.05
N THR A 33 4.09 13.71 -4.31
CA THR A 33 3.90 14.81 -5.26
C THR A 33 2.76 15.78 -4.90
N THR A 34 1.88 15.41 -3.98
CA THR A 34 0.78 16.30 -3.54
C THR A 34 1.24 17.43 -2.63
N GLY A 35 2.46 17.34 -2.09
CA GLY A 35 2.99 18.30 -1.11
C GLY A 35 2.33 18.21 0.27
N ARG A 36 1.50 17.19 0.53
CA ARG A 36 0.89 16.96 1.84
C ARG A 36 1.91 16.35 2.79
N GLN A 37 2.02 16.93 3.99
CA GLN A 37 2.97 16.47 5.00
C GLN A 37 2.55 15.16 5.71
N LYS A 38 1.25 14.81 5.66
CA LYS A 38 0.73 13.61 6.33
C LYS A 38 -0.58 13.13 5.70
N VAL A 39 -0.87 11.85 5.87
CA VAL A 39 -2.13 11.22 5.50
C VAL A 39 -3.31 11.81 6.30
N ALA A 40 -4.50 11.81 5.70
CA ALA A 40 -5.71 12.39 6.29
C ALA A 40 -6.46 11.41 7.22
N VAL A 41 -6.33 10.10 6.96
CA VAL A 41 -6.97 9.02 7.74
C VAL A 41 -5.91 7.96 8.08
N PRO A 42 -6.14 7.09 9.08
CA PRO A 42 -5.24 5.99 9.37
C PRO A 42 -4.96 5.14 8.14
N SER A 43 -3.69 4.92 7.85
CA SER A 43 -3.21 4.19 6.68
C SER A 43 -2.19 3.13 7.07
N THR A 44 -2.24 1.96 6.42
CA THR A 44 -1.28 0.86 6.63
C THR A 44 -0.77 0.32 5.30
N VAL A 45 0.52 -0.01 5.24
CA VAL A 45 1.13 -0.80 4.15
C VAL A 45 1.45 -2.20 4.68
N HIS A 46 1.12 -3.23 3.91
CA HIS A 46 1.42 -4.63 4.22
C HIS A 46 2.45 -5.16 3.21
N CYS A 47 3.57 -5.71 3.68
CA CYS A 47 4.63 -6.24 2.82
C CYS A 47 4.48 -7.75 2.65
N ASP A 48 3.65 -8.14 1.68
CA ASP A 48 3.23 -9.52 1.46
C ASP A 48 3.37 -10.00 0.00
N HIS A 49 3.50 -9.11 -1.00
CA HIS A 49 3.55 -9.52 -2.42
C HIS A 49 4.98 -9.73 -2.94
N LEU A 50 6.00 -9.16 -2.30
CA LEU A 50 7.38 -9.23 -2.80
C LEU A 50 8.19 -10.43 -2.28
N ILE A 51 7.55 -11.38 -1.61
CA ILE A 51 8.20 -12.61 -1.11
C ILE A 51 7.95 -13.75 -2.10
N GLN A 52 9.00 -14.23 -2.75
CA GLN A 52 8.93 -15.38 -3.65
C GLN A 52 9.09 -16.70 -2.89
N ALA A 53 8.11 -17.60 -3.01
CA ALA A 53 8.24 -18.96 -2.51
C ALA A 53 9.19 -19.78 -3.39
N LYS A 54 10.25 -20.36 -2.80
CA LYS A 54 11.27 -21.13 -3.53
C LYS A 54 11.86 -22.29 -2.74
N ILE A 55 12.35 -22.06 -1.52
CA ILE A 55 13.06 -23.07 -0.71
C ILE A 55 12.30 -23.36 0.59
N GLY A 56 11.62 -22.37 1.15
CA GLY A 56 10.85 -22.49 2.39
C GLY A 56 10.78 -21.17 3.14
N ALA A 57 9.73 -21.00 3.94
CA ALA A 57 9.29 -19.71 4.49
C ALA A 57 10.42 -18.85 5.11
N LYS A 58 11.25 -19.44 5.99
CA LYS A 58 12.30 -18.66 6.68
C LYS A 58 13.40 -18.17 5.73
N LYS A 59 13.91 -19.05 4.87
CA LYS A 59 14.96 -18.71 3.91
C LYS A 59 14.46 -17.76 2.83
N ASP A 60 13.23 -17.98 2.37
CA ASP A 60 12.59 -17.15 1.36
C ASP A 60 12.31 -15.74 1.91
N LEU A 61 11.93 -15.61 3.18
CA LEU A 61 11.76 -14.31 3.85
C LEU A 61 13.10 -13.57 4.02
N GLU A 62 14.14 -14.25 4.51
CA GLU A 62 15.49 -13.67 4.64
C GLU A 62 15.99 -13.15 3.28
N LEU A 63 15.82 -13.94 2.22
CA LEU A 63 16.19 -13.56 0.87
C LEU A 63 15.35 -12.39 0.34
N ALA A 64 14.04 -12.37 0.61
CA ALA A 64 13.17 -11.28 0.18
C ALA A 64 13.53 -9.95 0.86
N ILE A 65 13.90 -9.97 2.14
CA ILE A 65 14.38 -8.78 2.89
C ILE A 65 15.66 -8.23 2.27
N GLU A 66 16.58 -9.08 1.83
CA GLU A 66 17.81 -8.65 1.16
C GLU A 66 17.54 -8.14 -0.25
N THR A 67 16.77 -8.91 -1.04
CA THR A 67 16.53 -8.63 -2.46
C THR A 67 15.71 -7.38 -2.67
N ASN A 68 14.69 -7.15 -1.84
CA ASN A 68 13.77 -6.01 -1.95
C ASN A 68 14.06 -4.93 -0.90
N ARG A 69 15.27 -4.89 -0.34
CA ARG A 69 15.65 -3.97 0.73
C ARG A 69 15.32 -2.53 0.40
N GLU A 70 15.64 -2.07 -0.82
CA GLU A 70 15.36 -0.70 -1.26
C GLU A 70 13.88 -0.34 -1.16
N VAL A 71 13.00 -1.26 -1.58
CA VAL A 71 11.56 -1.06 -1.51
C VAL A 71 11.09 -1.03 -0.06
N TYR A 72 11.59 -1.94 0.79
CA TYR A 72 11.20 -1.98 2.19
C TYR A 72 11.70 -0.77 2.97
N ASP A 73 12.92 -0.30 2.69
CA ASP A 73 13.50 0.91 3.29
C ASP A 73 12.73 2.17 2.85
N PHE A 74 12.18 2.19 1.63
CA PHE A 74 11.29 3.27 1.18
C PHE A 74 9.93 3.25 1.90
N LEU A 75 9.40 2.06 2.21
CA LEU A 75 8.08 1.90 2.82
C LEU A 75 8.07 2.01 4.35
N SER A 76 9.24 1.95 5.01
CA SER A 76 9.40 1.95 6.48
C SER A 76 9.65 3.33 7.07
#